data_AF-A0A935P8H4-F1
#
_entry.id   AF-A0A935P8H4-F1
#
_cell.length_a   1.000
_cell.length_b   1.000
_cell.length_c   1.000
_cell.angle_alpha   90.00
_cell.angle_beta   90.00
_cell.angle_gamma   90.00
#
_symmetry.space_group_name_H-M   'P 1'
#
loop_
_entity.id
_entity.type
_entity.pdbx_description
1 polymer ?
#
loop_
_entity_poly.entity_id
_entity_poly.type
_entity_poly.pdbx_seq_one_letter_code
_entity_poly.pdbx_strand_id
1 'polypeptide(L)' 'MFTIGEFKGNMVISIKQNESDRFGVTFGLTKAKLILDHIEDIRKFYEENKEKIQRRTKPAA' A
#
# COMPACT_ATOMS: atom_id res chain seq x y z
N MET A 1 3.79 8.87 2.11
CA MET A 1 4.47 8.77 3.42
C MET A 1 4.63 7.32 3.82
N PHE A 2 5.82 6.96 4.30
CA PHE A 2 6.15 5.62 4.79
C PHE A 2 6.43 5.71 6.29
N THR A 3 5.76 4.90 7.10
CA THR A 3 5.98 4.84 8.54
C THR A 3 6.15 3.40 9.01
N ILE A 4 7.02 3.21 10.01
CA ILE A 4 7.19 1.93 10.72
C ILE A 4 6.49 2.07 12.06
N GLY A 5 5.79 1.03 12.49
CA GLY A 5 5.14 1.00 13.79
C GLY A 5 4.95 -0.42 14.31
N GLU A 6 4.21 -0.52 15.39
CA GLU A 6 3.87 -1.79 16.04
C GLU A 6 2.35 -1.91 16.17
N PHE A 7 1.83 -3.10 15.87
CA PHE A 7 0.42 -3.43 16.08
C PHE A 7 0.29 -4.78 16.77
N LYS A 8 -0.25 -4.78 17.99
CA LYS A 8 -0.41 -5.98 18.83
C LYS A 8 0.91 -6.78 18.94
N GLY A 9 2.03 -6.10 19.22
CA GLY A 9 3.35 -6.73 19.35
C GLY A 9 4.01 -7.15 18.03
N ASN A 10 3.41 -6.83 16.87
CA ASN A 10 3.97 -7.16 15.57
C ASN A 10 4.43 -5.90 14.84
N MET A 11 5.62 -5.95 14.24
CA MET A 11 6.14 -4.89 13.39
C MET A 11 5.31 -4.76 12.12
N VAL A 12 4.89 -3.53 11.82
CA VAL A 12 4.12 -3.18 10.64
C VAL A 12 4.68 -1.95 9.96
N ILE A 13 4.43 -1.83 8.66
CA ILE A 13 4.68 -0.62 7.89
C ILE A 13 3.37 -0.07 7.36
N SER A 14 3.27 1.26 7.24
CA SER A 14 2.12 1.95 6.66
C SER A 14 2.56 2.87 5.54
N ILE A 15 1.93 2.72 4.37
CA ILE A 15 2.20 3.50 3.16
C ILE A 15 0.93 4.30 2.82
N LYS A 16 1.03 5.62 2.94
CA LYS A 16 -0.05 6.58 2.67
C LYS A 16 0.31 7.48 1.49
N GLN A 17 -0.68 7.99 0.75
CA GLN A 17 -0.41 8.97 -0.31
C GLN A 17 0.02 10.33 0.26
N ASN A 18 -0.61 10.77 1.35
CA ASN A 18 -0.32 12.00 2.09
C ASN A 18 -0.65 11.82 3.59
N GLU A 19 -0.46 12.83 4.42
CA GLU A 19 -0.68 12.75 5.88
C GLU A 19 -2.14 12.51 6.25
N SER A 20 -3.06 13.14 5.52
CA SER A 20 -4.51 13.05 5.74
C SER A 20 -5.15 11.80 5.14
N ASP A 21 -4.37 10.96 4.46
CA ASP A 21 -4.86 9.76 3.81
C ASP A 21 -5.25 8.69 4.85
N ARG A 22 -6.56 8.48 4.96
CA ARG A 22 -7.18 7.46 5.82
C ARG A 22 -7.18 6.08 5.20
N PHE A 23 -6.91 5.95 3.90
CA PHE A 23 -6.97 4.70 3.13
C PHE A 23 -5.59 4.17 2.72
N GLY A 24 -4.55 4.56 3.45
CA GLY A 24 -3.22 3.98 3.27
C GLY A 24 -3.19 2.47 3.46
N VAL A 25 -2.13 1.84 2.97
CA VAL A 25 -1.93 0.40 3.05
C VAL A 25 -0.99 0.09 4.21
N THR A 26 -1.45 -0.71 5.18
CA THR A 26 -0.64 -1.15 6.32
C THR A 26 -0.49 -2.67 6.31
N PHE A 27 0.73 -3.16 6.49
CA PHE A 27 1.01 -4.60 6.52
C PHE A 27 2.26 -4.94 7.32
N GLY A 28 2.30 -6.16 7.86
CA GLY A 28 3.44 -6.69 8.62
C GLY A 28 4.42 -7.52 7.79
N LEU A 29 5.46 -8.03 8.46
CA LEU A 29 6.59 -8.73 7.83
C LEU A 29 6.20 -9.91 6.93
N THR A 30 5.21 -10.73 7.33
CA THR A 30 4.77 -11.87 6.50
C THR A 30 4.27 -11.45 5.13
N LYS A 31 3.47 -10.37 5.08
CA LYS A 31 2.97 -9.83 3.82
C LYS A 31 4.08 -9.10 3.06
N ALA A 32 4.98 -8.41 3.77
CA ALA A 32 6.13 -7.76 3.16
C ALA A 32 7.02 -8.76 2.42
N LYS A 33 7.33 -9.91 3.03
CA LYS A 33 8.08 -10.98 2.37
C LYS A 33 7.38 -11.47 1.10
N LEU A 34 6.09 -11.78 1.19
CA LEU A 34 5.32 -12.24 0.03
C LEU A 34 5.32 -11.22 -1.13
N ILE A 35 5.22 -9.93 -0.81
CA ILE A 35 5.31 -8.85 -1.80
C ILE A 35 6.70 -8.81 -2.45
N LEU A 36 7.76 -8.97 -1.67
CA LEU A 36 9.13 -8.98 -2.18
C LEU A 36 9.39 -10.20 -3.07
N ASP A 37 8.89 -11.38 -2.68
CA ASP A 37 9.02 -12.63 -3.44
C ASP A 37 8.34 -12.53 -4.82
N HIS A 38 7.34 -11.67 -4.98
CA HIS A 38 6.56 -11.48 -6.21
C HIS A 38 6.62 -10.04 -6.77
N ILE A 39 7.65 -9.27 -6.44
CA ILE A 39 7.69 -7.83 -6.74
C ILE A 39 7.62 -7.52 -8.23
N GLU A 40 8.24 -8.38 -9.06
CA GLU A 40 8.25 -8.23 -10.52
C GLU A 40 6.87 -8.49 -11.12
N ASP A 41 6.17 -9.53 -10.65
CA ASP A 41 4.80 -9.84 -11.07
C ASP A 41 3.84 -8.70 -10.68
N ILE A 42 3.99 -8.17 -9.46
CA ILE A 42 3.20 -7.03 -8.97
C ILE A 42 3.45 -5.79 -9.84
N ARG A 43 4.71 -5.52 -10.19
CA ARG A 43 5.07 -4.40 -11.06
C ARG A 43 4.43 -4.56 -12.44
N LYS A 44 4.54 -5.74 -13.05
CA LYS A 44 3.92 -6.03 -14.35
C LYS A 44 2.40 -5.85 -14.30
N PHE A 45 1.76 -6.44 -13.28
CA PHE A 45 0.32 -6.30 -13.05
C PHE A 45 -0.11 -4.83 -12.96
N TYR A 46 0.64 -4.00 -12.23
CA TYR A 46 0.37 -2.57 -12.14
C TYR A 46 0.49 -1.88 -13.50
N GLU A 47 1.58 -2.08 -14.22
CA GLU A 47 1.81 -1.45 -15.52
C GLU A 47 0.74 -1.80 -16.56
N GLU A 48 0.32 -3.07 -16.61
CA GLU A 48 -0.71 -3.56 -17.53
C GLU A 48 -2.14 -3.06 -17.20
N ASN A 49 -2.36 -2.57 -15.97
CA ASN A 49 -3.70 -2.22 -15.49
C ASN A 49 -3.85 -0.79 -14.95
N LYS A 50 -2.76 0.01 -14.87
CA LYS A 50 -2.78 1.36 -14.27
C LYS A 50 -3.81 2.30 -14.89
N GLU A 51 -4.13 2.14 -16.17
CA GLU A 51 -5.15 2.93 -16.88
C GLU A 51 -6.59 2.60 -16.44
N LYS A 52 -6.81 1.41 -15.86
CA LYS A 52 -8.12 0.97 -15.35
C LYS A 52 -8.42 1.49 -13.95
N ILE A 53 -7.48 2.19 -13.32
CA ILE A 53 -7.66 2.77 -11.98
C ILE A 53 -8.69 3.91 -12.10
N GLN A 54 -9.97 3.61 -11.84
CA GLN A 54 -10.99 4.63 -11.65
C GLN A 54 -10.68 5.39 -10.36
N ARG A 55 -10.13 6.59 -10.50
CA ARG A 55 -9.97 7.51 -9.38
C ARG A 55 -11.36 7.86 -8.84
N ARG A 56 -11.83 7.16 -7.79
CA ARG A 56 -12.81 7.75 -6.87
C ARG A 56 -12.10 8.76 -5.98
N THR A 57 -11.52 9.81 -6.58
CA THR A 57 -11.29 11.05 -5.84
C THR A 57 -12.65 11.69 -5.67
N LYS A 58 -13.40 11.28 -4.66
CA LYS A 58 -14.51 12.10 -4.17
C LYS A 58 -13.83 13.33 -3.57
N PRO A 59 -14.03 14.55 -4.10
CA PRO A 59 -13.60 15.74 -3.38
C PRO A 59 -14.37 15.72 -2.06
N ALA A 60 -13.64 15.75 -0.94
CA ALA A 60 -14.25 16.08 0.33
C ALA A 60 -14.80 17.50 0.17
N ALA A 61 -16.13 17.61 0.23
CA ALA A 61 -16.85 18.86 0.31
C ALA A 61 -16.50 19.61 1.61
#